data_AF-A0A2J7ZG40-F1
#
_entry.id   AF-A0A2J7ZG40-F1
#
_cell.length_a   1.000
_cell.length_b   1.000
_cell.length_c   1.000
_cell.angle_alpha   90.00
_cell.angle_beta   90.00
_cell.angle_gamma   90.00
#
_symmetry.space_group_name_H-M   'P 1'
#
loop_
_entity.id
_entity.type
_entity.pdbx_description
1 polymer ?
#
loop_
_entity_poly.entity_id
_entity_poly.type
_entity_poly.pdbx_seq_one_letter_code
_entity_poly.pdbx_strand_id
1 'polypeptide(L)'
;VRSFQRRILSFSIDPVPTSAGGGAHAVFALTVRGTAFLWHQVRCMAAVLLMVGRRQEAPSVVARLLDIAATPCKPQYSMAPEEPLLLFACGFNALAFRRSAPAVEGCLSDVAALLHRHLIGAALTAACHGRIASDQRCV
;
A
#
# COMPACT_ATOMS: atom_id res chain seq x y z
N VAL A 1 -20.67 -14.10 5.94
CA VAL A 1 -19.85 -14.56 4.79
C VAL A 1 -19.75 -16.09 4.87
N ARG A 2 -20.18 -16.84 3.85
CA ARG A 2 -20.20 -18.32 3.88
C ARG A 2 -18.94 -18.98 3.31
N SER A 3 -18.08 -18.21 2.63
CA SER A 3 -16.82 -18.68 2.05
C SER A 3 -15.69 -17.68 2.32
N PHE A 4 -14.58 -18.18 2.87
CA PHE A 4 -13.36 -17.40 3.17
C PHE A 4 -12.29 -17.56 2.10
N GLN A 5 -12.49 -18.45 1.13
CA GLN A 5 -11.55 -18.64 0.03
C GLN A 5 -11.66 -17.48 -0.96
N ARG A 6 -10.52 -16.92 -1.36
CA ARG A 6 -10.43 -15.85 -2.37
C ARG A 6 -9.39 -16.25 -3.40
N ARG A 7 -9.58 -15.79 -4.64
CA ARG A 7 -8.65 -16.06 -5.74
C ARG A 7 -7.94 -14.77 -6.14
N ILE A 8 -6.64 -14.76 -5.94
CA ILE A 8 -5.75 -13.74 -6.50
C ILE A 8 -5.45 -14.11 -7.94
N LEU A 9 -5.66 -13.15 -8.84
CA LEU A 9 -5.45 -13.30 -10.29
C LEU A 9 -4.06 -12.81 -10.68
N SER A 10 -3.60 -11.72 -10.09
CA SER A 10 -2.25 -11.19 -10.28
C SER A 10 -1.81 -10.41 -9.06
N PHE A 11 -0.49 -10.35 -8.87
CA PHE A 11 0.14 -9.62 -7.78
C PHE A 11 1.52 -9.15 -8.25
N SER A 12 1.81 -7.85 -8.14
CA SER A 12 3.13 -7.28 -8.43
C SER A 12 3.56 -6.28 -7.36
N ILE A 13 4.88 -6.09 -7.26
CA ILE A 13 5.51 -5.07 -6.42
C ILE A 13 6.53 -4.37 -7.29
N ASP A 14 6.30 -3.09 -7.56
CA ASP A 14 7.08 -2.31 -8.52
C ASP A 14 7.65 -1.05 -7.84
N PRO A 15 8.91 -0.67 -8.11
CA PRO A 15 9.48 0.54 -7.53
C PRO A 15 8.76 1.78 -8.07
N VAL A 16 8.52 2.74 -7.18
CA VAL A 16 7.89 4.02 -7.51
C VAL A 16 8.97 5.11 -7.47
N PRO A 17 9.17 5.86 -8.57
CA PRO A 17 10.07 7.00 -8.55
C PRO A 17 9.63 8.03 -7.51
N THR A 18 10.54 8.41 -6.62
CA THR A 18 10.30 9.44 -5.60
C THR A 18 11.16 10.66 -5.87
N SER A 19 10.61 11.85 -5.64
CA SER A 19 11.35 13.12 -5.70
C SER A 19 12.39 13.26 -4.58
N ALA A 20 12.36 12.39 -3.57
CA ALA A 20 13.33 12.36 -2.47
C ALA A 20 14.69 11.86 -2.99
N GLY A 21 15.68 12.75 -3.04
CA GLY A 21 17.04 12.41 -3.44
C GLY A 21 17.69 11.42 -2.46
N GLY A 22 18.48 10.47 -2.98
CA GLY A 22 19.42 9.68 -2.18
C GLY A 22 18.96 8.29 -1.72
N GLY A 23 17.87 7.72 -2.26
CA GLY A 23 17.51 6.30 -2.05
C GLY A 23 17.07 5.90 -0.63
N ALA A 24 17.18 6.81 0.35
CA ALA A 24 16.80 6.56 1.75
C ALA A 24 15.29 6.30 1.95
N HIS A 25 14.46 6.67 0.97
CA HIS A 25 13.01 6.50 1.00
C HIS A 25 12.51 5.79 -0.27
N ALA A 26 12.99 4.57 -0.51
CA ALA A 26 12.46 3.74 -1.59
C ALA A 26 10.97 3.43 -1.35
N VAL A 27 10.14 3.78 -2.32
CA VAL A 27 8.70 3.49 -2.31
C VAL A 27 8.42 2.40 -3.33
N PHE A 28 7.53 1.48 -2.98
CA PHE A 28 7.08 0.41 -3.85
C PHE A 28 5.55 0.42 -3.92
N ALA A 29 5.01 0.21 -5.11
CA ALA A 29 3.58 0.02 -5.33
C ALA A 29 3.27 -1.48 -5.36
N LEU A 30 2.38 -1.90 -4.46
CA LEU A 30 1.81 -3.25 -4.47
C LEU A 30 0.52 -3.21 -5.28
N THR A 31 0.49 -3.92 -6.40
CA THR A 31 -0.71 -4.04 -7.25
C THR A 31 -1.28 -5.45 -7.14
N VAL A 32 -2.51 -5.58 -6.66
CA VAL A 32 -3.19 -6.87 -6.54
C VAL A 32 -4.53 -6.86 -7.28
N ARG A 33 -4.77 -7.92 -8.06
CA ARG A 33 -6.05 -8.19 -8.70
C ARG A 33 -6.59 -9.49 -8.17
N GLY A 34 -7.86 -9.51 -7.77
CA GLY A 34 -8.53 -10.70 -7.26
C GLY A 34 -10.01 -10.72 -7.66
N THR A 35 -10.66 -11.86 -7.47
CA THR A 35 -12.10 -11.99 -7.72
C THR A 35 -12.94 -11.26 -6.66
N ALA A 36 -12.44 -11.23 -5.43
CA ALA A 36 -12.96 -10.48 -4.29
C ALA A 36 -11.89 -10.47 -3.19
N PHE A 37 -12.06 -9.61 -2.19
CA PHE A 37 -11.20 -9.56 -1.01
C PHE A 37 -12.03 -9.70 0.26
N LEU A 38 -11.46 -10.31 1.30
CA LEU A 38 -12.01 -10.26 2.66
C LEU A 38 -11.75 -8.87 3.28
N TRP A 39 -12.48 -8.57 4.34
CA TRP A 39 -12.25 -7.36 5.13
C TRP A 39 -10.78 -7.26 5.54
N HIS A 40 -10.16 -6.12 5.24
CA HIS A 40 -8.74 -5.83 5.43
C HIS A 40 -7.71 -6.80 4.78
N GLN A 41 -8.12 -7.71 3.89
CA GLN A 41 -7.21 -8.73 3.34
C GLN A 41 -5.99 -8.12 2.64
N VAL A 42 -6.18 -7.08 1.83
CA VAL A 42 -5.08 -6.42 1.11
C VAL A 42 -4.07 -5.78 2.07
N ARG A 43 -4.56 -5.09 3.09
CA ARG A 43 -3.71 -4.48 4.14
C ARG A 43 -2.95 -5.54 4.95
N CYS A 44 -3.57 -6.69 5.19
CA CYS A 44 -2.93 -7.82 5.85
C CYS A 44 -1.82 -8.44 4.99
N MET A 45 -2.06 -8.63 3.69
CA MET A 45 -1.02 -9.12 2.75
C MET A 45 0.15 -8.14 2.68
N ALA A 46 -0.13 -6.84 2.53
CA ALA A 46 0.89 -5.80 2.48
C ALA A 46 1.74 -5.76 3.76
N ALA A 47 1.14 -5.88 4.94
CA ALA A 47 1.87 -5.89 6.21
C ALA A 47 2.88 -7.04 6.29
N VAL A 48 2.45 -8.26 5.96
CA VAL A 48 3.32 -9.44 5.99
C VAL A 48 4.48 -9.31 5.00
N LEU A 49 4.20 -8.86 3.78
CA LEU A 49 5.23 -8.67 2.77
C LEU A 49 6.21 -7.56 3.14
N LEU A 50 5.73 -6.50 3.81
CA LEU A 50 6.59 -5.43 4.33
C LEU A 50 7.48 -5.92 5.46
N MET A 51 6.98 -6.76 6.37
CA MET A 51 7.79 -7.39 7.42
C MET A 51 8.88 -8.28 6.82
N VAL A 52 8.55 -9.06 5.79
CA VAL A 52 9.55 -9.86 5.04
C VAL A 52 10.58 -8.98 4.35
N GLY A 53 10.15 -7.92 3.65
CA GLY A 53 11.05 -6.98 2.97
C GLY A 53 11.99 -6.24 3.93
N ARG A 54 11.54 -5.98 5.16
CA ARG A 54 12.33 -5.40 6.26
C ARG A 54 13.16 -6.43 7.04
N ARG A 55 13.13 -7.71 6.64
CA ARG A 55 13.82 -8.83 7.31
C ARG A 55 13.38 -9.07 8.75
N GLN A 56 12.17 -8.65 9.11
CA GLN A 56 11.56 -8.91 10.42
C GLN A 56 10.94 -10.31 10.48
N GLU A 57 10.58 -10.86 9.32
CA GLU A 57 10.03 -12.21 9.16
C GLU A 57 10.72 -12.93 7.99
N ALA A 58 10.82 -14.25 8.09
CA ALA A 58 11.32 -15.07 6.99
C ALA A 58 10.26 -15.22 5.88
N PRO A 59 10.63 -15.30 4.59
CA PRO A 59 9.66 -15.49 3.50
C PRO A 59 8.73 -16.69 3.67
N SER A 60 9.18 -17.72 4.39
CA SER A 60 8.41 -18.92 4.76
C SER A 60 7.14 -18.63 5.55
N VAL A 61 7.04 -17.45 6.20
CA VAL A 61 5.82 -17.01 6.90
C VAL A 61 4.61 -16.99 5.97
N VAL A 62 4.78 -16.64 4.69
CA VAL A 62 3.66 -16.57 3.74
C VAL A 62 3.05 -17.96 3.54
N ALA A 63 3.88 -18.98 3.32
CA ALA A 63 3.41 -20.36 3.18
C ALA A 63 2.72 -20.85 4.45
N ARG A 64 3.29 -20.56 5.62
CA ARG A 64 2.72 -20.94 6.92
C ARG A 64 1.36 -20.27 7.18
N LEU A 65 1.18 -19.00 6.81
CA LEU A 65 -0.09 -18.28 6.97
C LEU A 65 -1.18 -18.75 6.01
N LEU A 66 -0.81 -19.36 4.88
CA LEU A 66 -1.75 -19.93 3.91
C LEU A 66 -2.15 -21.37 4.24
N ASP A 67 -1.38 -22.05 5.10
CA ASP A 67 -1.72 -23.36 5.66
C ASP A 67 -2.69 -23.20 6.84
N ILE A 68 -3.96 -23.54 6.61
CA ILE A 68 -5.02 -23.43 7.61
C ILE A 68 -4.90 -24.51 8.70
N ALA A 69 -4.25 -25.65 8.41
CA ALA A 69 -4.02 -26.67 9.42
C ALA A 69 -2.96 -26.19 10.44
N ALA A 70 -1.89 -25.56 9.96
CA ALA A 70 -0.85 -24.97 10.80
C ALA A 70 -1.26 -23.64 11.43
N THR A 71 -2.00 -22.80 10.70
CA THR A 71 -2.44 -21.47 11.11
C THR A 71 -3.96 -21.32 10.94
N PRO A 72 -4.77 -21.84 11.89
CA PRO A 72 -6.22 -21.90 11.75
C PRO A 72 -6.91 -20.53 11.78
N CYS A 73 -6.24 -19.50 12.29
CA CYS A 73 -6.75 -18.13 12.32
C CYS A 73 -5.63 -17.11 12.09
N LYS A 74 -6.02 -15.88 11.72
CA LYS A 74 -5.05 -14.79 11.52
C LYS A 74 -4.32 -14.52 12.84
N PRO A 75 -2.98 -14.60 12.89
CA PRO A 75 -2.24 -14.23 14.08
C PRO A 75 -2.29 -12.72 14.33
N GLN A 76 -1.89 -12.32 15.53
CA GLN A 76 -1.85 -10.92 15.94
C GLN A 76 -0.65 -10.21 15.31
N TYR A 77 -0.92 -9.23 14.44
CA TYR A 77 0.06 -8.30 13.89
C TYR A 77 -0.67 -7.06 13.38
N SER A 78 0.04 -5.92 13.39
CA SER A 78 -0.47 -4.65 12.88
C SER A 78 -0.66 -4.70 11.38
N MET A 79 -1.83 -4.30 10.90
CA MET A 79 -2.11 -4.17 9.48
C MET A 79 -1.34 -2.97 8.91
N ALA A 80 -1.08 -3.00 7.60
CA ALA A 80 -0.50 -1.84 6.92
C ALA A 80 -1.41 -0.61 7.09
N PRO A 81 -0.84 0.62 7.10
CA PRO A 81 -1.62 1.86 7.01
C PRO A 81 -2.60 1.81 5.82
N GLU A 82 -3.66 2.63 5.89
CA GLU A 82 -4.64 2.68 4.82
C GLU A 82 -4.22 3.56 3.66
N GLU A 83 -3.20 4.39 3.83
CA GLU A 83 -2.78 5.37 2.83
C GLU A 83 -1.56 4.92 2.00
N PRO A 84 -1.62 4.99 0.65
CA PRO A 84 -2.81 5.05 -0.21
C PRO A 84 -3.22 3.65 -0.69
N LEU A 85 -4.29 3.08 -0.12
CA LEU A 85 -4.99 1.92 -0.68
C LEU A 85 -6.05 2.39 -1.68
N LEU A 86 -5.79 2.18 -2.96
CA LEU A 86 -6.63 2.68 -4.06
C LEU A 86 -7.33 1.54 -4.80
N LEU A 87 -8.66 1.65 -4.96
CA LEU A 87 -9.41 0.80 -5.89
C LEU A 87 -9.27 1.37 -7.31
N PHE A 88 -8.27 0.88 -8.06
CA PHE A 88 -7.95 1.40 -9.38
C PHE A 88 -8.93 0.95 -10.47
N ALA A 89 -9.36 -0.31 -10.45
CA ALA A 89 -10.20 -0.88 -11.49
C ALA A 89 -11.09 -2.02 -10.96
N CYS A 90 -12.29 -2.09 -11.53
CA CYS A 90 -13.21 -3.21 -11.38
C CYS A 90 -13.46 -3.84 -12.75
N GLY A 91 -13.70 -5.15 -12.77
CA GLY A 91 -14.04 -5.89 -13.98
C GLY A 91 -15.28 -6.73 -13.76
N PHE A 92 -16.17 -6.74 -14.75
CA PHE A 92 -17.39 -7.52 -14.74
C PHE A 92 -17.52 -8.21 -16.10
N ASN A 93 -17.97 -9.47 -16.09
CA ASN A 93 -18.15 -10.22 -17.33
C ASN A 93 -19.24 -9.54 -18.17
N ALA A 94 -19.02 -9.45 -19.49
CA ALA A 94 -19.93 -8.84 -20.47
C ALA A 94 -20.24 -7.35 -20.26
N LEU A 95 -19.55 -6.65 -19.35
CA LEU A 95 -19.68 -5.21 -19.17
C LEU A 95 -18.36 -4.49 -19.50
N ALA A 96 -18.46 -3.48 -20.35
CA ALA A 96 -17.36 -2.58 -20.67
C ALA A 96 -17.57 -1.24 -19.96
N PHE A 97 -16.76 -0.95 -18.94
CA PHE A 97 -16.81 0.34 -18.25
C PHE A 97 -16.22 1.42 -19.16
N ARG A 98 -16.96 2.52 -19.32
CA ARG A 98 -16.48 3.73 -19.98
C ARG A 98 -16.27 4.82 -18.94
N ARG A 99 -15.16 5.53 -19.06
CA ARG A 99 -14.85 6.70 -18.22
C ARG A 99 -15.20 7.94 -19.04
N SER A 100 -16.13 8.76 -18.56
CA SER A 100 -16.42 10.05 -19.19
C SER A 100 -15.31 11.05 -18.86
N ALA A 101 -15.05 12.02 -19.74
CA ALA A 101 -14.04 13.04 -19.49
C ALA A 101 -14.26 13.78 -18.15
N PRO A 102 -15.48 14.22 -17.79
CA PRO A 102 -15.71 14.87 -16.49
C PRO A 102 -15.40 13.98 -15.28
N ALA A 103 -15.68 12.67 -15.37
CA ALA A 103 -15.36 11.74 -14.28
C ALA A 103 -13.85 11.53 -14.11
N VAL A 104 -13.11 11.49 -15.23
CA VAL A 104 -11.65 11.40 -15.20
C VAL A 104 -11.05 12.69 -14.62
N GLU A 105 -11.52 13.86 -15.07
CA GLU A 105 -11.08 15.16 -14.58
C GLU A 105 -11.32 15.34 -13.08
N GLY A 106 -12.50 14.92 -12.59
CA GLY A 106 -12.81 14.91 -11.16
C GLY A 106 -11.83 14.04 -10.38
N CYS A 107 -11.63 12.79 -10.81
CA CYS A 107 -10.71 11.87 -10.14
C CYS A 107 -9.26 12.37 -10.14
N LEU A 108 -8.79 12.94 -11.26
CA LEU A 108 -7.48 13.57 -11.35
C LEU A 108 -7.34 14.75 -10.38
N SER A 109 -8.38 15.57 -10.25
CA SER A 109 -8.42 16.70 -9.31
C SER A 109 -8.34 16.22 -7.86
N ASP A 110 -9.09 15.18 -7.50
CA ASP A 110 -9.06 14.60 -6.15
C ASP A 110 -7.69 14.03 -5.79
N VAL A 111 -7.08 13.28 -6.71
CA VAL A 111 -5.74 12.72 -6.53
C VAL A 111 -4.68 13.83 -6.45
N ALA A 112 -4.81 14.88 -7.26
CA ALA A 112 -3.93 16.04 -7.22
C ALA A 112 -4.02 16.79 -5.87
N ALA A 113 -5.23 16.96 -5.33
CA ALA A 113 -5.43 17.57 -4.01
C ALA A 113 -4.80 16.74 -2.89
N LEU A 114 -4.94 15.41 -2.94
CA LEU A 114 -4.30 14.50 -2.00
C LEU A 114 -2.76 14.59 -2.09
N LEU A 115 -2.22 14.57 -3.30
CA LEU A 115 -0.79 14.74 -3.56
C LEU A 115 -0.28 16.07 -3.00
N HIS A 116 -1.00 17.17 -3.27
CA HIS A 116 -0.65 18.50 -2.77
C HIS A 116 -0.54 18.53 -1.24
N ARG A 117 -1.51 17.96 -0.54
CA ARG A 117 -1.49 17.85 0.94
C ARG A 117 -0.26 17.10 1.44
N HIS A 118 0.10 15.98 0.81
CA HIS A 118 1.26 15.20 1.22
C HIS A 118 2.58 15.90 0.92
N LEU A 119 2.69 16.61 -0.21
CA LEU A 119 3.89 17.36 -0.57
C LEU A 119 4.15 18.52 0.40
N ILE A 120 3.12 19.26 0.83
CA ILE A 120 3.26 20.31 1.84
C ILE A 120 3.80 19.71 3.15
N GLY A 121 3.17 18.64 3.64
CA GLY A 121 3.61 17.96 4.87
C GLY A 121 5.06 17.50 4.78
N ALA A 122 5.42 16.81 3.69
CA ALA A 122 6.78 16.33 3.46
C ALA A 122 7.80 17.48 3.42
N ALA A 123 7.50 18.59 2.73
CA ALA A 123 8.38 19.74 2.64
C ALA A 123 8.61 20.41 4.01
N LEU A 124 7.55 20.62 4.78
CA LEU A 124 7.65 21.22 6.12
C LEU A 124 8.44 20.32 7.08
N THR A 125 8.16 19.01 7.09
CA THR A 125 8.88 18.05 7.94
C THR A 125 10.35 17.97 7.55
N ALA A 126 10.68 17.96 6.25
CA ALA A 126 12.06 17.97 5.78
C ALA A 126 12.81 19.23 6.22
N ALA A 127 12.18 20.41 6.11
CA ALA A 127 12.75 21.67 6.57
C ALA A 127 13.00 21.69 8.08
N CYS A 128 12.02 21.21 8.88
CA CYS A 128 12.18 21.06 10.33
C CYS A 128 13.31 20.10 10.69
N HIS A 129 13.35 18.93 10.05
CA HIS A 129 14.41 17.94 10.27
C HIS A 129 15.80 18.53 10.01
N GLY A 130 15.98 19.22 8.87
CA GLY A 130 17.25 19.88 8.54
C GLY A 130 17.65 20.93 9.59
N ARG A 131 16.71 21.75 10.05
CA ARG A 131 16.97 22.76 11.09
C ARG A 131 17.39 22.13 12.42
N ILE A 132 16.68 21.10 12.87
CA ILE A 132 16.98 20.37 14.11
C ILE A 132 18.35 19.71 14.01
N ALA A 133 18.65 19.04 12.90
CA ALA A 133 19.95 18.40 12.68
C ALA A 133 21.13 19.38 12.70
N SER A 134 20.90 20.65 12.32
CA SER A 134 21.90 21.72 12.35
C SER A 134 21.91 22.55 13.65
N ASP A 135 21.06 22.25 14.62
CA ASP A 135 20.90 23.06 15.84
C ASP A 135 22.06 22.83 16.82
N GLN A 136 22.99 23.78 16.88
CA GLN A 136 24.16 23.74 17.75
C GLN A 136 23.85 23.96 19.25
N ARG A 137 22.59 24.27 19.60
CA ARG A 137 22.16 24.39 21.02
C ARG A 137 21.90 23.03 21.67
N CYS A 138 21.90 21.95 20.89
CA CYS A 138 21.65 20.59 21.36
C CYS A 138 22.94 19.83 21.72
N VAL A 139 24.04 20.54 22.00
CA VAL A 139 25.30 19.98 22.53
C VAL A 139 25.28 19.97 24.05
#